data_AF-A0A7X6ZPC8-F1
#
_entry.id   AF-A0A7X6ZPC8-F1
#
_cell.length_a   1.000
_cell.length_b   1.000
_cell.length_c   1.000
_cell.angle_alpha   90.00
_cell.angle_beta   90.00
_cell.angle_gamma   90.00
#
_symmetry.space_group_name_H-M   'P 1'
#
loop_
_entity.id
_entity.type
_entity.pdbx_description
1 polymer ?
#
loop_
_entity_poly.entity_id
_entity_poly.type
_entity_poly.pdbx_seq_one_letter_code
_entity_poly.pdbx_strand_id
1 'polypeptide(L)'
;VIPGLSRSGSTIATGLICGVGKEQVTRFSFLMVLIPVLGEAFLELIGGGFSASSSAGELQLLLGFASAFLSGLFACKVMIAIVRKARLKWFALYCALAGTACVIANVL
;
A
#
# COMPACT_ATOMS: atom_id res chain seq x y z
N VAL A 1 11.28 8.38 0.12
CA VAL A 1 10.67 7.07 0.44
C VAL A 1 11.51 6.00 -0.24
N ILE A 2 11.91 4.93 0.46
CA ILE A 2 12.66 3.84 -0.18
C ILE A 2 11.67 2.95 -0.93
N PRO A 3 11.78 2.78 -2.25
CA PRO A 3 10.86 1.95 -3.03
C PRO A 3 10.92 0.49 -2.58
N GLY A 4 9.78 -0.18 -2.61
CA GLY A 4 9.64 -1.58 -2.17
C GLY A 4 9.45 -1.76 -0.66
N LEU A 5 9.70 -0.74 0.17
CA LEU A 5 9.33 -0.82 1.59
C LEU A 5 7.81 -0.69 1.77
N SER A 6 7.24 -1.62 2.53
CA SER A 6 5.84 -1.52 2.95
C SER A 6 5.67 -0.34 3.89
N ARG A 7 5.00 0.71 3.41
CA ARG A 7 4.63 1.88 4.22
C ARG A 7 3.83 1.45 5.46
N SER A 8 2.76 0.67 5.28
CA SER A 8 1.93 0.23 6.40
C SER A 8 2.68 -0.67 7.37
N GLY A 9 3.49 -1.61 6.87
CA GLY A 9 4.36 -2.45 7.69
C GLY A 9 5.33 -1.63 8.54
N SER A 10 5.99 -0.64 7.94
CA SER A 10 6.96 0.22 8.61
C SER A 10 6.30 1.09 9.70
N THR A 11 5.19 1.76 9.39
CA THR A 11 4.48 2.60 10.38
C THR A 11 3.92 1.77 11.54
N ILE A 12 3.33 0.61 11.24
CA ILE A 12 2.74 -0.27 12.26
C ILE A 12 3.84 -0.88 13.14
N ALA A 13 4.92 -1.40 12.54
CA ALA A 13 6.03 -1.98 13.30
C ALA A 13 6.66 -0.94 14.24
N THR A 14 6.96 0.25 13.75
CA THR A 14 7.53 1.33 14.57
C THR A 14 6.58 1.75 15.68
N GLY A 15 5.29 1.97 15.38
CA GLY A 15 4.34 2.36 16.43
C GLY A 15 4.14 1.29 17.50
N LEU A 16 4.21 0.00 17.14
CA LEU A 16 4.22 -1.09 18.14
C LEU A 16 5.49 -1.10 18.99
N ILE A 17 6.66 -0.82 18.41
CA ILE A 17 7.93 -0.69 19.16
C ILE A 17 7.86 0.51 20.12
N CYS A 18 7.22 1.60 19.70
CA CYS A 18 6.94 2.77 20.55
C CYS A 18 5.84 2.54 21.60
N GLY A 19 5.26 1.34 21.69
CA GLY A 19 4.24 1.00 22.70
C GLY A 19 2.82 1.45 22.38
N VAL A 20 2.54 1.91 21.14
CA VAL A 20 1.19 2.31 20.72
C VAL A 20 0.30 1.07 20.59
N GLY A 21 -0.97 1.20 21.00
CA GLY A 21 -1.94 0.11 20.87
C GLY A 21 -2.12 -0.34 19.41
N LYS A 22 -2.17 -1.66 19.18
CA LYS A 22 -2.32 -2.29 17.86
C LYS A 22 -3.43 -1.68 17.00
N GLU A 23 -4.58 -1.40 17.61
CA GLU A 23 -5.73 -0.84 16.91
C GLU A 23 -5.50 0.63 16.50
N GLN A 24 -4.89 1.43 17.38
CA GLN A 24 -4.61 2.85 17.14
C GLN A 24 -3.57 3.00 16.04
N VAL A 25 -2.46 2.26 16.12
CA VAL A 25 -1.38 2.35 15.12
C VAL A 25 -1.83 1.86 13.74
N THR A 26 -2.71 0.85 13.69
CA THR A 26 -3.26 0.34 12.41
C THR A 26 -4.15 1.39 11.75
N ARG A 27 -5.06 2.02 12.51
CA ARG A 27 -5.93 3.10 11.98
C ARG A 27 -5.10 4.30 11.53
N PHE A 28 -4.11 4.69 12.33
CA PHE A 28 -3.19 5.78 11.99
C PHE A 28 -2.45 5.50 10.68
N SER A 29 -1.89 4.30 10.52
CA SER A 29 -1.16 3.92 9.31
C SER A 29 -2.03 3.97 8.04
N PHE A 30 -3.29 3.55 8.11
CA PHE A 30 -4.21 3.66 6.97
C PHE A 30 -4.56 5.10 6.62
N LEU A 31 -4.94 5.91 7.61
CA LEU A 31 -5.29 7.31 7.40
C LEU A 31 -4.11 8.14 6.88
N MET A 32 -2.91 7.84 7.36
CA MET A 32 -1.67 8.53 6.95
C MET A 32 -1.37 8.37 5.45
N VAL A 33 -2.00 7.42 4.73
CA VAL A 33 -1.78 7.28 3.27
C VAL A 33 -2.50 8.34 2.46
N LEU A 34 -3.57 8.89 3.03
CA LEU A 34 -4.48 9.74 2.29
C LEU A 34 -3.77 11.00 1.82
N ILE A 35 -2.96 11.62 2.70
CA ILE A 35 -2.24 12.86 2.38
C ILE A 35 -1.21 12.63 1.25
N PRO A 36 -0.29 11.64 1.34
CA PRO A 36 0.65 11.36 0.25
C PRO A 36 -0.04 11.03 -1.09
N VAL A 37 -1.06 10.17 -1.07
CA VAL A 37 -1.73 9.71 -2.31
C VAL A 37 -2.50 10.84 -2.97
N LEU A 38 -3.25 11.63 -2.20
CA LEU A 38 -3.95 12.79 -2.75
C LEU A 38 -2.97 13.87 -3.22
N GLY A 39 -1.85 14.06 -2.50
CA GLY A 39 -0.81 15.00 -2.90
C GLY A 39 -0.16 14.61 -4.22
N GLU A 40 0.16 13.33 -4.41
CA GLU A 40 0.69 12.79 -5.66
C GLU A 40 -0.30 12.98 -6.82
N ALA A 41 -1.57 12.59 -6.62
CA ALA A 41 -2.62 12.77 -7.64
C ALA A 41 -2.84 14.25 -8.00
N PHE A 42 -2.76 15.15 -7.03
CA PHE A 42 -2.88 16.60 -7.26
C PHE A 42 -1.69 17.16 -8.05
N LEU A 43 -0.47 16.71 -7.74
CA LEU A 43 0.73 17.09 -8.48
C LEU A 43 0.68 16.58 -9.92
N GLU A 44 0.23 15.34 -10.15
CA GLU A 44 0.02 14.81 -11.51
C GLU A 44 -1.03 15.61 -12.29
N LEU A 45 -2.11 16.03 -11.62
CA LEU A 45 -3.18 16.82 -12.24
C LEU A 45 -2.67 18.19 -12.71
N ILE A 46 -1.92 18.90 -11.88
CA ILE A 46 -1.37 20.22 -12.24
C ILE A 46 -0.19 20.09 -13.21
N GLY A 47 0.61 19.03 -13.08
CA GLY A 47 1.78 18.77 -13.93
C GLY A 47 1.45 18.33 -15.35
N GLY A 48 0.18 18.23 -15.73
CA GLY A 48 -0.23 17.79 -17.07
C GLY A 48 -0.06 16.28 -17.31
N GLY A 49 0.09 15.47 -16.25
CA GLY A 49 0.26 14.02 -16.35
C GLY A 49 -0.94 13.31 -16.98
N PHE A 50 -2.11 13.94 -16.97
CA PHE A 50 -3.34 13.46 -17.62
C PHE A 50 -3.44 13.81 -19.12
N SER A 51 -2.48 14.58 -19.66
CA SER A 51 -2.49 15.01 -21.06
C SER A 51 -1.78 14.06 -22.03
N ALA A 52 -1.21 12.97 -21.53
CA ALA A 52 -0.61 11.94 -22.38
C ALA A 52 -1.70 10.95 -22.81
N SER A 53 -1.83 10.74 -24.12
CA SER A 53 -2.64 9.69 -24.74
C SER A 53 -2.45 8.36 -24.00
N SER A 54 -3.35 8.05 -23.08
CA SER A 54 -3.34 6.78 -22.38
C SER A 54 -3.64 5.71 -23.41
N SER A 55 -2.72 4.76 -23.60
CA SER A 55 -2.96 3.57 -24.43
C SER A 55 -4.15 2.75 -23.93
N ALA A 56 -4.55 2.98 -22.67
CA ALA A 56 -5.75 2.45 -22.06
C ALA A 56 -6.94 3.41 -22.28
N GLY A 57 -8.06 2.87 -22.76
CA GLY A 57 -9.31 3.61 -22.91
C GLY A 57 -9.99 3.90 -21.56
N GLU A 58 -10.91 4.87 -21.55
CA GLU A 58 -11.65 5.30 -20.34
C GLU A 58 -12.30 4.14 -19.58
N LEU A 59 -12.86 3.16 -20.31
CA LEU A 59 -13.45 1.95 -19.73
C LEU A 59 -12.43 1.08 -18.97
N GLN A 60 -11.21 0.96 -19.46
CA GLN A 60 -10.15 0.18 -18.79
C GLN A 60 -9.68 0.88 -17.52
N LEU A 61 -9.57 2.21 -17.55
CA LEU A 61 -9.27 3.02 -16.36
C LEU A 61 -10.35 2.88 -15.29
N LEU A 62 -11.63 2.93 -15.68
CA LEU A 62 -12.75 2.78 -14.75
C LEU A 62 -12.79 1.39 -14.10
N LEU A 63 -12.54 0.33 -14.89
CA LEU A 63 -12.47 -1.04 -14.37
C LEU A 63 -11.23 -1.26 -13.48
N GLY A 64 -10.09 -0.69 -13.85
CA GLY A 64 -8.88 -0.69 -13.03
C GLY A 64 -9.11 0.02 -11.69
N PHE A 65 -9.74 1.18 -11.72
CA PHE A 65 -10.12 1.93 -10.52
C PHE A 65 -11.08 1.13 -9.64
N ALA A 66 -12.16 0.58 -10.21
CA ALA A 66 -13.15 -0.20 -9.46
C ALA A 66 -12.54 -1.45 -8.83
N SER A 67 -11.71 -2.19 -9.57
CA SER A 67 -11.03 -3.38 -9.07
C SER A 67 -10.01 -3.04 -7.97
N ALA A 68 -9.21 -1.98 -8.14
CA ALA A 68 -8.29 -1.50 -7.12
C ALA A 68 -9.03 -1.04 -5.84
N PHE A 69 -10.17 -0.36 -5.99
CA PHE A 69 -11.01 0.07 -4.87
C PHE A 69 -11.56 -1.13 -4.08
N LEU A 70 -12.18 -2.09 -4.76
CA LEU A 70 -12.74 -3.30 -4.14
C LEU A 70 -11.66 -4.15 -3.46
N SER A 71 -10.54 -4.38 -4.14
CA SER A 71 -9.40 -5.12 -3.61
C SER A 71 -8.77 -4.38 -2.42
N GLY A 72 -8.65 -3.05 -2.50
CA GLY A 72 -8.16 -2.21 -1.41
C GLY A 72 -9.03 -2.31 -0.15
N LEU A 73 -10.36 -2.25 -0.29
CA LEU A 73 -11.29 -2.44 0.84
C LEU A 73 -11.12 -3.82 1.49
N PHE A 74 -10.97 -4.86 0.67
CA PHE A 74 -10.73 -6.21 1.16
C PHE A 74 -9.38 -6.32 1.88
N ALA A 75 -8.30 -5.80 1.27
CA ALA A 75 -6.96 -5.81 1.85
C ALA A 75 -6.89 -5.05 3.17
N CYS A 76 -7.57 -3.91 3.30
CA CYS A 76 -7.68 -3.17 4.56
C CYS A 76 -8.31 -4.01 5.67
N LYS A 77 -9.41 -4.72 5.38
CA LYS A 77 -10.05 -5.63 6.36
C LYS A 77 -9.12 -6.77 6.77
N VAL A 78 -8.46 -7.41 5.80
CA VAL A 78 -7.53 -8.51 6.05
C VAL A 78 -6.35 -8.03 6.90
N MET A 79 -5.76 -6.89 6.58
CA MET A 79 -4.63 -6.34 7.31
C MET A 79 -5.00 -5.97 8.75
N ILE A 80 -6.18 -5.37 8.98
CA ILE A 80 -6.68 -5.15 10.36
C ILE A 80 -6.81 -6.48 11.11
N ALA A 81 -7.33 -7.52 10.46
CA ALA A 81 -7.45 -8.84 11.07
C ALA A 81 -6.07 -9.46 11.40
N ILE A 82 -5.09 -9.32 10.51
CA ILE A 82 -3.70 -9.78 10.71
C ILE A 82 -3.10 -9.05 11.91
N VAL A 83 -3.17 -7.73 11.99
CA VAL A 83 -2.55 -6.99 13.10
C VAL A 83 -3.24 -7.28 14.43
N ARG A 84 -4.57 -7.47 14.43
CA ARG A 84 -5.33 -7.81 15.63
C ARG A 84 -5.04 -9.23 16.14
N LYS A 85 -5.03 -10.23 15.26
CA LYS A 85 -4.91 -11.66 15.64
C LYS A 85 -3.48 -12.21 15.58
N ALA A 86 -2.62 -11.68 14.72
CA ALA A 86 -1.38 -12.33 14.33
C ALA A 86 -0.12 -11.63 14.88
N ARG A 87 0.97 -12.38 14.85
CA ARG A 87 2.34 -11.86 14.97
C ARG A 87 2.76 -11.38 13.58
N LEU A 88 3.22 -10.12 13.46
CA LEU A 88 3.75 -9.54 12.20
C LEU A 88 4.84 -10.39 11.52
N LYS A 89 5.39 -11.39 12.22
CA LYS A 89 6.34 -12.38 11.71
C LYS A 89 5.88 -13.05 10.41
N TRP A 90 4.61 -13.43 10.28
CA TRP A 90 4.11 -14.06 9.05
C TRP A 90 4.08 -13.09 7.87
N PHE A 91 3.72 -11.83 8.14
CA PHE A 91 3.77 -10.77 7.14
C PHE A 91 5.21 -10.45 6.73
N ALA A 92 6.14 -10.43 7.69
CA ALA A 92 7.56 -10.25 7.41
C ALA A 92 8.12 -11.37 6.52
N LEU A 93 7.73 -12.63 6.78
CA LEU A 93 8.12 -13.77 5.93
C LEU A 93 7.57 -13.63 4.50
N TYR A 94 6.29 -13.24 4.37
CA TYR A 94 5.70 -12.93 3.06
C TYR A 94 6.48 -11.84 2.31
N CYS A 95 6.81 -10.73 2.98
CA CYS A 95 7.58 -9.64 2.37
C CYS A 95 8.99 -10.10 1.96
N ALA A 96 9.65 -10.93 2.78
CA ALA A 96 10.95 -11.48 2.46
C ALA A 96 10.89 -12.34 1.20
N LEU A 97 9.92 -13.26 1.12
CA LEU A 97 9.72 -14.12 -0.05
C LEU A 97 9.40 -13.31 -1.31
N ALA A 98 8.47 -12.36 -1.23
CA ALA A 98 8.11 -11.50 -2.35
C ALA A 98 9.29 -10.64 -2.82
N GLY A 99 10.06 -10.08 -1.88
CA GLY A 99 11.28 -9.33 -2.18
C GLY A 99 12.33 -10.20 -2.87
N THR A 100 12.61 -11.40 -2.33
CA THR A 100 13.55 -12.34 -2.97
C THR A 100 13.10 -12.77 -4.35
N ALA A 101 11.81 -13.05 -4.55
CA ALA A 101 11.26 -13.42 -5.84
C ALA A 101 11.42 -12.29 -6.86
N CYS A 102 11.19 -11.03 -6.45
CA CYS A 102 11.39 -9.86 -7.29
C CYS A 102 12.86 -9.70 -7.71
N VAL A 103 13.80 -9.87 -6.78
CA VAL A 103 15.25 -9.82 -7.08
C VAL A 103 15.63 -10.92 -8.06
N ILE A 104 15.18 -12.16 -7.84
CA ILE A 104 15.46 -13.28 -8.73
C ILE A 104 14.89 -13.02 -10.13
N ALA A 105 13.64 -12.57 -10.22
CA ALA A 105 12.97 -12.29 -11.50
C ALA A 105 13.53 -11.07 -12.24
N ASN A 106 14.22 -10.15 -11.56
CA ASN A 106 14.88 -9.01 -12.18
C ASN A 106 16.28 -9.36 -12.72
N VAL A 107 16.92 -10.38 -12.12
CA VAL A 107 18.26 -10.86 -12.52
C VAL A 107 18.19 -11.89 -13.65
N LEU A 108 17.09 -12.63 -13.77
CA LEU A 108 16.74 -13.52 -14.89
C LEU A 108 16.19 -12.73 -16.09
#